data_AF-A0AAW8CGA6-F1
#
_entry.id   AF-A0AAW8CGA6-F1
#
_cell.length_a   1.000
_cell.length_b   1.000
_cell.length_c   1.000
_cell.angle_alpha   90.00
_cell.angle_beta   90.00
_cell.angle_gamma   90.00
#
_symmetry.space_group_name_H-M   'P 1'
#
loop_
_entity.id
_entity.type
_entity.pdbx_description
1 polymer ?
#
loop_
_entity_poly.entity_id
_entity_poly.type
_entity_poly.pdbx_seq_one_letter_code
_entity_poly.pdbx_strand_id
1 'polypeptide(L)'
;MKFFKLLTLLFVLSIVTSVEANEQSDIYQILQDINYTKEVIKKLKTTHKNCKDKVCFNYDALLKQLYVTELGIKEYLNLNVNSIHIKPPKPLAEKLYKVRKN
;
A
#
# COMPACT_ATOMS: atom_id res chain seq x y z
N MET A 1 2.40 -32.02 20.72
CA MET A 1 2.22 -30.55 20.80
C MET A 1 3.05 -29.71 19.83
N LYS A 2 4.14 -30.20 19.20
CA LYS A 2 4.96 -29.39 18.28
C LYS A 2 4.31 -29.13 16.90
N PHE A 3 3.54 -30.09 16.38
CA PHE A 3 2.85 -29.96 15.08
C PHE A 3 1.74 -28.89 15.08
N PHE A 4 0.98 -28.77 16.16
CA PHE A 4 -0.09 -27.77 16.28
C PHE A 4 0.44 -26.33 16.28
N LYS A 5 1.62 -26.10 16.88
CA LYS A 5 2.32 -24.80 16.83
C LYS A 5 2.84 -24.45 15.44
N LEU A 6 3.25 -25.44 14.65
CA LEU A 6 3.75 -25.22 13.30
C LEU A 6 2.60 -24.90 12.33
N LEU A 7 1.47 -25.60 12.47
CA LEU A 7 0.28 -25.40 11.65
C LEU A 7 -0.38 -24.03 11.91
N THR A 8 -0.45 -23.61 13.18
CA THR A 8 -0.94 -22.27 13.54
C THR A 8 -0.03 -21.17 13.01
N LEU A 9 1.29 -21.35 13.04
CA LEU A 9 2.23 -20.38 12.49
C LEU A 9 2.12 -20.23 10.96
N LEU A 10 1.90 -21.33 10.25
CA LEU A 10 1.66 -21.35 8.80
C LEU A 10 0.34 -20.66 8.45
N PHE A 11 -0.72 -20.93 9.20
CA PHE A 11 -2.03 -20.32 8.98
C PHE A 11 -2.00 -18.81 9.21
N VAL A 12 -1.35 -18.34 10.28
CA VAL A 12 -1.16 -16.91 10.55
C VAL A 12 -0.33 -16.25 9.46
N LEU A 13 0.70 -16.92 8.94
CA LEU A 13 1.53 -16.39 7.86
C LEU A 13 0.74 -16.23 6.55
N SER A 14 -0.12 -17.21 6.21
CA SER A 14 -0.99 -17.12 5.03
C SER A 14 -2.01 -15.98 5.13
N ILE A 15 -2.59 -15.76 6.32
CA ILE A 15 -3.54 -14.66 6.54
C ILE A 15 -2.83 -13.31 6.36
N VAL A 16 -1.66 -13.12 6.99
CA VAL A 16 -0.90 -11.87 6.87
C VAL A 16 -0.56 -11.58 5.40
N THR A 17 -0.09 -12.58 4.65
CA THR A 17 0.21 -12.41 3.22
C THR A 17 -1.03 -12.10 2.37
N SER A 18 -2.21 -12.64 2.70
CA SER A 18 -3.44 -12.33 1.98
C SER A 18 -3.99 -10.94 2.27
N VAL A 19 -3.81 -10.45 3.50
CA VAL A 19 -4.24 -9.10 3.90
C VAL A 19 -3.35 -8.05 3.24
N GLU A 20 -2.03 -8.24 3.28
CA GLU A 20 -1.07 -7.37 2.57
C GLU A 20 -1.33 -7.35 1.06
N ALA A 21 -1.65 -8.50 0.45
CA ALA A 21 -1.98 -8.57 -0.97
C ALA A 21 -3.30 -7.86 -1.32
N ASN A 22 -4.30 -7.90 -0.43
CA ASN A 22 -5.58 -7.24 -0.63
C ASN A 22 -5.48 -5.72 -0.49
N GLU A 23 -4.80 -5.24 0.55
CA GLU A 23 -4.54 -3.81 0.76
C GLU A 23 -3.76 -3.20 -0.41
N GLN A 24 -2.76 -3.92 -0.92
CA GLN A 24 -2.00 -3.49 -2.07
C GLN A 24 -2.87 -3.40 -3.34
N SER A 25 -3.76 -4.38 -3.56
CA SER A 25 -4.72 -4.36 -4.67
C SER A 25 -5.66 -3.17 -4.59
N ASP A 26 -6.19 -2.88 -3.40
CA ASP A 26 -7.09 -1.75 -3.16
C ASP A 26 -6.39 -0.41 -3.44
N ILE A 27 -5.12 -0.26 -3.05
CA ILE A 27 -4.34 0.95 -3.33
C ILE A 27 -4.07 1.11 -4.85
N TYR A 28 -3.80 0.02 -5.57
CA TYR A 28 -3.66 0.08 -7.03
C TYR A 28 -4.97 0.50 -7.72
N GLN A 29 -6.12 0.03 -7.22
CA GLN A 29 -7.42 0.44 -7.72
C GLN A 29 -7.64 1.95 -7.51
N ILE A 30 -7.33 2.47 -6.33
CA ILE A 30 -7.41 3.91 -6.04
C ILE A 30 -6.51 4.72 -7.00
N LEU A 31 -5.30 4.24 -7.29
CA LEU A 31 -4.41 4.90 -8.24
C LEU A 31 -5.01 4.93 -9.65
N GLN A 32 -5.66 3.86 -10.08
CA GLN A 32 -6.36 3.80 -11.37
C GLN A 32 -7.53 4.80 -11.42
N ASP A 33 -8.32 4.88 -10.36
CA ASP A 33 -9.47 5.78 -10.27
C ASP A 33 -9.04 7.26 -10.26
N ILE A 34 -7.93 7.58 -9.59
CA ILE A 34 -7.32 8.93 -9.63
C ILE A 34 -6.90 9.29 -11.06
N ASN A 35 -6.27 8.36 -11.78
CA ASN A 35 -5.85 8.59 -13.15
C ASN A 35 -7.05 8.79 -14.08
N TYR A 36 -8.09 7.98 -13.95
CA TYR A 36 -9.34 8.16 -14.69
C TYR A 36 -9.96 9.53 -14.41
N THR A 37 -10.04 9.91 -13.12
CA THR A 37 -10.60 11.19 -12.67
C THR A 37 -9.83 12.38 -13.26
N LYS A 38 -8.49 12.31 -13.29
CA LYS A 38 -7.66 13.35 -13.94
C LYS A 38 -8.00 13.51 -15.42
N GLU A 39 -8.21 12.41 -16.15
CA GLU A 39 -8.57 12.47 -17.57
C GLU A 39 -9.97 13.08 -17.79
N VAL A 40 -10.94 12.74 -16.95
CA VAL A 40 -12.27 13.36 -16.98
C VAL A 40 -12.19 14.86 -16.70
N ILE A 41 -11.42 15.26 -15.70
CA ILE A 41 -11.23 16.67 -15.34
C ILE A 41 -10.53 17.46 -16.46
N LYS A 42 -9.55 16.88 -17.16
CA LYS A 42 -8.93 17.50 -18.34
C LYS A 42 -9.95 17.74 -19.46
N LYS A 43 -10.87 16.79 -19.69
CA LYS A 43 -11.97 16.96 -20.65
C LYS A 43 -12.90 18.08 -20.22
N LEU A 44 -13.33 18.10 -18.97
CA LEU A 44 -14.18 19.16 -18.42
C LEU A 44 -13.52 20.54 -18.51
N LYS A 45 -12.23 20.64 -18.18
CA LYS A 45 -11.46 21.88 -18.36
C LYS A 45 -11.52 22.38 -19.80
N THR A 46 -11.43 21.46 -20.77
CA THR A 46 -11.48 21.79 -22.19
C THR A 46 -12.89 22.26 -22.59
N THR A 47 -13.92 21.53 -22.17
CA THR A 47 -15.33 21.91 -22.40
C THR A 47 -15.68 23.28 -21.82
N HIS A 48 -15.15 23.59 -20.64
CA HIS A 48 -15.41 24.84 -19.92
C HIS A 48 -14.28 25.87 -20.03
N LYS A 49 -13.39 25.74 -21.03
CA LYS A 49 -12.20 26.60 -21.19
C LYS A 49 -12.54 28.10 -21.26
N ASN A 50 -13.68 28.43 -21.85
CA ASN A 50 -14.15 29.80 -22.03
C ASN A 50 -15.33 30.12 -21.11
N CYS A 51 -15.29 29.66 -19.85
CA CYS A 51 -16.31 30.00 -18.86
C CYS A 51 -16.51 31.52 -18.79
N LYS A 52 -17.75 31.97 -19.02
CA LYS A 52 -18.16 33.38 -18.99
C LYS A 52 -18.94 33.75 -17.74
N ASP A 53 -19.13 32.79 -16.85
CA ASP A 53 -19.86 32.99 -15.60
C ASP A 53 -19.04 33.85 -14.64
N LYS A 54 -19.74 34.50 -13.70
CA LYS A 54 -19.10 35.34 -12.67
C LYS A 54 -18.10 34.57 -11.81
N VAL A 55 -18.29 33.25 -11.69
CA VAL A 55 -17.41 32.34 -10.97
C VAL A 55 -17.19 31.12 -11.86
N CYS A 56 -15.92 30.80 -12.11
CA CYS A 56 -15.52 29.64 -12.90
C CYS A 56 -14.78 28.63 -12.02
N PHE A 57 -15.01 27.35 -12.27
CA PHE A 57 -14.34 26.28 -11.53
C PHE A 57 -12.85 26.23 -11.87
N ASN A 58 -11.99 26.14 -10.84
CA ASN A 58 -10.55 26.09 -11.02
C ASN A 58 -10.06 24.66 -11.25
N TYR A 59 -10.22 24.17 -12.49
CA TYR A 59 -9.78 22.84 -12.89
C TYR A 59 -8.26 22.64 -12.73
N ASP A 60 -7.46 23.70 -12.86
CA ASP A 60 -6.00 23.64 -12.71
C ASP A 60 -5.57 23.37 -11.27
N ALA A 61 -6.23 24.00 -10.29
CA ALA A 61 -6.01 23.71 -8.88
C ALA A 61 -6.38 22.27 -8.53
N LEU A 62 -7.52 21.79 -9.03
CA LEU A 62 -7.94 20.40 -8.80
C LEU A 62 -6.96 19.39 -9.41
N LEU A 63 -6.49 19.61 -10.64
CA LEU A 63 -5.50 18.75 -11.28
C LEU A 63 -4.18 18.72 -10.51
N LYS A 64 -3.71 19.86 -10.00
CA LYS A 64 -2.51 19.92 -9.14
C LYS A 64 -2.71 19.13 -7.85
N GLN A 65 -3.86 19.26 -7.21
CA GLN A 65 -4.16 18.50 -5.98
C GLN A 65 -4.12 17.00 -6.26
N LEU A 66 -4.76 16.54 -7.34
CA LEU A 66 -4.75 15.12 -7.72
C LEU A 66 -3.35 14.61 -8.07
N TYR A 67 -2.50 15.45 -8.66
CA TYR A 67 -1.11 15.09 -8.92
C TYR A 67 -0.30 14.92 -7.63
N VAL A 68 -0.48 15.81 -6.65
CA VAL A 68 0.17 15.68 -5.33
C VAL A 68 -0.31 14.43 -4.61
N THR A 69 -1.61 14.14 -4.64
CA THR A 69 -2.16 12.91 -4.06
C THR A 69 -1.60 11.65 -4.72
N GLU A 70 -1.50 11.64 -6.06
CA GLU A 70 -0.91 10.53 -6.80
C GLU A 70 0.56 10.28 -6.41
N LEU A 71 1.35 11.35 -6.27
CA LEU A 71 2.74 11.27 -5.82
C LEU A 71 2.84 10.69 -4.40
N GLY A 72 2.02 11.17 -3.47
CA GLY A 72 2.02 10.65 -2.09
C GLY A 72 1.66 9.17 -2.01
N ILE A 73 0.70 8.71 -2.82
CA ILE A 73 0.35 7.27 -2.91
C ILE A 73 1.52 6.46 -3.46
N LYS A 74 2.19 6.95 -4.52
CA LYS A 74 3.35 6.28 -5.11
C LYS A 74 4.52 6.20 -4.12
N GLU A 75 4.77 7.26 -3.36
CA GLU A 75 5.78 7.25 -2.28
C GLU A 75 5.44 6.23 -1.19
N TYR A 76 4.18 6.19 -0.74
CA TYR A 76 3.72 5.20 0.23
C TYR A 76 3.93 3.76 -0.28
N LEU A 77 3.57 3.48 -1.54
CA LEU A 77 3.79 2.17 -2.15
C LEU A 77 5.29 1.82 -2.22
N ASN A 78 6.14 2.77 -2.61
CA ASN A 78 7.59 2.55 -2.70
C ASN A 78 8.23 2.31 -1.32
N LEU A 79 7.75 2.98 -0.26
CA LEU A 79 8.24 2.77 1.10
C LEU A 79 7.89 1.38 1.63
N ASN A 80 6.69 0.88 1.33
CA ASN A 80 6.25 -0.45 1.75
C ASN A 80 6.89 -1.60 0.95
N VAL A 81 7.32 -1.36 -0.30
CA VAL A 81 8.10 -2.35 -1.07
C VAL A 81 9.52 -2.52 -0.49
N ASN A 82 10.09 -1.46 0.11
CA ASN A 82 11.43 -1.48 0.70
C ASN A 82 11.47 -1.86 2.18
N SER A 83 10.33 -1.96 2.87
CA SER A 83 10.27 -2.54 4.21
C SER A 83 10.40 -4.06 4.10
N ILE A 84 11.63 -4.56 4.04
CA ILE A 84 11.88 -5.98 4.30
C ILE A 84 11.48 -6.20 5.76
N HIS A 85 10.35 -6.88 6.01
CA HIS A 85 10.06 -7.49 7.29
C HIS A 85 11.09 -8.59 7.52
N ILE A 86 12.29 -8.21 7.96
CA ILE A 86 13.31 -9.15 8.37
C ILE A 86 12.76 -9.79 9.64
N LYS A 87 12.08 -10.93 9.50
CA LYS A 87 11.91 -11.85 10.62
C LYS A 87 13.29 -11.98 11.26
N PRO A 88 13.46 -11.68 12.56
CA PRO A 88 14.76 -11.77 13.19
C PRO A 88 15.37 -13.12 12.85
N PRO A 89 16.62 -13.17 12.36
CA PRO A 89 17.26 -14.44 12.02
C PRO A 89 17.17 -15.35 13.24
N LYS A 90 16.75 -16.61 13.03
CA LYS A 90 16.66 -17.57 14.13
C LYS A 90 18.01 -17.61 14.86
N PRO A 91 18.02 -17.50 16.21
CA PRO A 91 19.26 -17.57 16.96
C PRO A 91 19.99 -18.88 16.64
N LEU A 92 21.28 -18.77 16.29
CA LEU A 92 22.10 -19.87 15.77
C LEU A 92 22.41 -20.99 16.77
N ALA A 93 21.99 -20.88 18.04
CA ALA A 93 22.11 -21.98 19.00
C ALA A 93 21.12 -21.81 20.17
N GLU A 94 20.25 -22.78 20.38
CA GLU A 94 19.21 -22.75 21.43
C GLU A 94 19.66 -23.43 22.75
N LYS A 95 20.97 -23.60 23.00
CA LYS A 95 21.46 -24.15 24.29
C LYS A 95 22.76 -23.49 24.75
N LEU A 96 22.65 -22.63 25.75
CA LEU A 96 23.78 -22.07 26.50
C LEU A 96 24.29 -23.00 27.64
N TYR A 97 23.62 -24.11 27.92
CA TYR A 97 24.04 -25.06 28.95
C TYR A 97 23.48 -26.47 28.71
N LYS A 98 24.20 -27.48 29.22
CA LYS A 98 23.81 -28.90 29.22
C LYS A 98 23.78 -29.39 30.68
N VAL A 99 22.60 -29.78 31.16
CA VAL A 99 22.46 -30.44 32.46
C VAL A 99 22.86 -31.91 32.33
N ARG A 100 23.76 -32.39 33.21
CA ARG A 100 24.14 -33.81 33.30
C ARG A 100 23.00 -34.57 33.95
N LYS A 101 22.55 -35.67 33.31
CA LYS A 101 21.56 -36.57 33.92
C LYS A 101 22.25 -37.42 34.99
N ASN A 102 21.60 -37.52 36.15
CA ASN A 102 21.87 -38.56 37.15
C ASN A 102 21.18 -39.86 36.74
#